data_AF-A0A5C8P0X3-F1
#
_entry.id   AF-A0A5C8P0X3-F1
#
_cell.length_a   1.000
_cell.length_b   1.000
_cell.length_c   1.000
_cell.angle_alpha   90.00
_cell.angle_beta   90.00
_cell.angle_gamma   90.00
#
_symmetry.space_group_name_H-M   'P 1'
#
loop_
_entity.id
_entity.type
_entity.pdbx_description
1 polymer ?
#
loop_
_entity_poly.entity_id
_entity_poly.type
_entity_poly.pdbx_seq_one_letter_code
_entity_poly.pdbx_strand_id
1 'polypeptide(L)' 'MEEAHPGARERRIAEIGRRANVLRRAGFYNEAEVRWLAEYVRGESALLVEVELLLTDAERRVEAKQLAAAAA' A
#
# COMPACT_ATOMS: atom_id res chain seq x y z
N MET A 1 -28.07 5.93 -6.24
CA MET A 1 -26.66 6.32 -6.45
C MET A 1 -26.02 6.21 -5.08
N GLU A 2 -25.14 5.25 -4.88
CA GLU A 2 -24.36 5.14 -3.65
C GLU A 2 -23.51 6.41 -3.54
N GLU A 3 -23.85 7.28 -2.59
CA GLU A 3 -23.05 8.44 -2.25
C GLU A 3 -21.67 7.94 -1.82
N ALA A 4 -20.66 8.17 -2.64
CA ALA A 4 -19.28 7.98 -2.23
C ALA A 4 -19.00 8.94 -1.07
N HIS A 5 -19.20 8.47 0.16
CA HIS A 5 -18.94 9.26 1.36
C HIS A 5 -17.47 9.70 1.32
N PRO A 6 -17.16 11.02 1.39
CA PRO A 6 -15.80 11.52 1.30
C PRO A 6 -14.85 10.78 2.27
N GLY A 7 -15.31 10.53 3.50
CA GLY A 7 -14.54 9.77 4.49
C GLY A 7 -14.17 8.31 4.13
N ALA A 8 -14.79 7.69 3.12
CA ALA A 8 -14.36 6.37 2.62
C ALA A 8 -13.03 6.44 1.86
N ARG A 9 -12.84 7.49 1.05
CA ARG A 9 -11.62 7.68 0.27
C ARG A 9 -10.43 8.03 1.18
N GLU A 10 -10.61 8.97 2.10
CA GLU A 10 -9.57 9.32 3.08
C GLU A 10 -9.13 8.11 3.92
N ARG A 11 -10.07 7.26 4.34
CA ARG A 11 -9.74 6.03 5.10
C ARG A 11 -8.86 5.07 4.29
N ARG A 12 -9.18 4.87 3.01
CA ARG A 12 -8.38 4.01 2.11
C ARG A 12 -6.99 4.59 1.87
N ILE A 13 -6.88 5.90 1.67
CA ILE A 13 -5.58 6.58 1.54
C ILE A 13 -4.73 6.40 2.80
N ALA A 14 -5.33 6.56 3.99
CA ALA A 14 -4.63 6.36 5.25
C ALA A 14 -4.15 4.91 5.42
N GLU A 15 -4.99 3.95 5.02
CA GLU A 15 -4.65 2.51 5.04
C GLU A 15 -3.50 2.16 4.10
N ILE A 16 -3.56 2.65 2.86
CA ILE A 16 -2.47 2.53 1.88
C ILE A 16 -1.16 3.07 2.47
N GLY A 17 -1.19 4.26 3.08
CA GLY A 17 -0.02 4.86 3.70
C GLY A 17 0.56 4.01 4.83
N ARG A 18 -0.30 3.41 5.69
CA ARG A 18 0.15 2.50 6.75
C ARG A 18 0.83 1.26 6.17
N ARG A 19 0.19 0.60 5.19
CA ARG A 19 0.70 -0.63 4.55
C ARG A 19 2.02 -0.38 3.82
N ALA A 20 2.12 0.71 3.06
CA ALA A 20 3.35 1.09 2.37
C ALA A 20 4.51 1.33 3.35
N ASN A 21 4.26 1.95 4.50
CA ASN A 21 5.30 2.15 5.52
C ASN A 21 5.73 0.83 6.20
N VAL A 22 4.83 -0.14 6.37
CA VAL A 22 5.19 -1.48 6.84
C VAL A 22 6.09 -2.17 5.81
N LEU A 23 5.72 -2.14 4.53
CA LEU A 23 6.51 -2.68 3.43
C LEU A 23 7.88 -2.00 3.29
N ARG A 24 7.97 -0.70 3.56
CA ARG A 24 9.25 0.02 3.65
C ARG A 24 10.16 -0.54 4.75
N ARG A 25 9.61 -0.79 5.94
CA ARG A 25 10.36 -1.38 7.07
C ARG A 25 10.81 -2.81 6.76
N ALA A 26 10.05 -3.53 5.94
CA ALA A 26 10.41 -4.85 5.44
C ALA A 26 11.42 -4.81 4.26
N GLY A 27 11.87 -3.62 3.84
CA GLY A 27 12.82 -3.45 2.74
C GLY A 27 12.24 -3.67 1.34
N PHE A 28 10.90 -3.71 1.19
CA PHE A 28 10.25 -3.86 -0.11
C PHE A 28 10.18 -2.54 -0.88
N TYR A 29 9.88 -1.45 -0.17
CA TYR A 29 9.92 -0.09 -0.72
C TYR A 29 11.00 0.75 -0.04
N ASN A 30 11.51 1.73 -0.77
CA ASN A 30 12.34 2.80 -0.21
C ASN A 30 11.50 4.04 0.15
N GLU A 31 12.14 5.03 0.78
CA GLU A 31 11.46 6.26 1.22
C GLU A 31 10.87 7.08 0.05
N ALA A 32 11.58 7.15 -1.08
CA ALA A 32 11.13 7.89 -2.25
C ALA A 32 9.88 7.24 -2.87
N GLU A 33 9.83 5.91 -2.93
CA GLU A 33 8.66 5.16 -3.43
C GLU A 33 7.44 5.37 -2.54
N VAL A 34 7.61 5.32 -1.21
CA VAL A 34 6.51 5.57 -0.26
C VAL A 34 6.02 7.01 -0.36
N ARG A 35 6.92 7.98 -0.51
CA ARG A 35 6.57 9.39 -0.71
C ARG A 35 5.79 9.58 -2.01
N TRP A 36 6.29 9.03 -3.11
CA TRP A 36 5.61 9.07 -4.40
C TRP A 36 4.20 8.47 -4.31
N LEU A 37 4.05 7.31 -3.65
CA LEU A 37 2.76 6.67 -3.47
C LEU A 37 1.78 7.56 -2.68
N ALA A 38 2.26 8.21 -1.63
CA ALA A 38 1.45 9.13 -0.82
C ALA A 38 0.98 10.37 -1.61
N GLU A 39 1.76 10.83 -2.58
CA GLU A 39 1.36 11.91 -3.49
C GLU A 39 0.37 11.38 -4.54
N TYR A 40 0.66 10.23 -5.15
CA TYR A 40 -0.17 9.59 -6.16
C TYR A 40 -1.60 9.35 -5.68
N VAL A 41 -1.78 8.69 -4.53
CA VAL A 41 -3.13 8.32 -4.02
C VAL A 41 -4.00 9.50 -3.64
N ARG A 42 -3.43 10.68 -3.45
CA ARG A 42 -4.19 11.91 -3.18
C ARG A 42 -4.80 12.48 -4.46
N GLY A 43 -4.19 12.24 -5.62
CA GLY A 43 -4.69 12.70 -6.92
C GLY A 43 -6.09 12.16 -7.24
N GLU A 44 -6.95 13.01 -7.81
CA GLU A 44 -8.35 12.65 -8.12
C GLU A 44 -8.47 11.45 -9.07
N SER A 45 -7.52 11.29 -9.99
CA SER A 45 -7.49 10.18 -10.95
C SER A 45 -6.87 8.89 -10.41
N ALA A 46 -6.48 8.84 -9.13
CA ALA A 46 -5.83 7.68 -8.55
C ALA A 46 -6.80 6.49 -8.39
N LEU A 47 -6.44 5.35 -8.98
CA LEU A 47 -7.18 4.11 -8.83
C LEU A 47 -6.73 3.39 -7.56
N LEU A 48 -7.33 3.78 -6.42
CA LEU A 48 -6.96 3.23 -5.09
C LEU A 48 -7.06 1.71 -5.02
N VAL A 49 -7.98 1.10 -5.77
CA VAL A 49 -8.13 -0.36 -5.84
C VAL A 49 -6.89 -1.03 -6.43
N GLU A 50 -6.27 -0.45 -7.46
CA GLU A 50 -5.06 -1.01 -8.06
C GLU A 50 -3.88 -0.90 -7.10
N VAL A 51 -3.79 0.23 -6.40
CA VAL A 51 -2.77 0.44 -5.37
C VAL A 51 -2.91 -0.58 -4.24
N GLU A 52 -4.13 -0.84 -3.77
CA GLU A 52 -4.37 -1.85 -2.73
C GLU A 52 -4.02 -3.27 -3.20
N LEU A 53 -4.27 -3.60 -4.46
CA LEU A 53 -3.87 -4.88 -5.06
C LEU A 53 -2.34 -5.02 -5.11
N LEU A 54 -1.63 -3.96 -5.53
CA LEU A 54 -0.16 -3.94 -5.55
C LEU A 54 0.43 -4.11 -4.14
N LEU A 55 -0.14 -3.45 -3.13
CA LEU A 55 0.29 -3.61 -1.73
C LEU A 55 0.05 -5.03 -1.22
N THR A 56 -1.08 -5.65 -1.60
CA THR A 56 -1.40 -7.02 -1.22
C THR A 56 -0.42 -8.02 -1.81
N ASP A 57 -0.04 -7.83 -3.08
CA ASP A 57 0.99 -8.65 -3.72
C ASP A 57 2.36 -8.47 -3.05
N ALA A 58 2.74 -7.22 -2.75
CA ALA A 58 3.99 -6.91 -2.05
C ALA A 58 4.06 -7.57 -0.66
N GLU A 59 2.99 -7.52 0.11
CA GLU A 59 2.87 -8.17 1.42
C GLU A 59 3.07 -9.68 1.32
N ARG A 60 2.44 -10.34 0.34
CA ARG A 60 2.62 -11.77 0.10
C ARG A 60 4.07 -12.13 -0.24
N ARG A 61 4.74 -11.30 -1.04
CA ARG A 61 6.16 -11.53 -1.39
C ARG A 61 7.07 -11.37 -0.18
N VAL A 62 6.80 -10.40 0.70
CA VAL A 62 7.54 -10.22 1.95
C VAL A 62 7.32 -11.43 2.87
N GLU A 63 6.08 -11.87 3.05
CA GLU A 63 5.75 -13.04 3.86
C GLU A 63 6.43 -14.30 3.32
N ALA A 64 6.36 -14.55 2.00
CA ALA A 64 7.02 -15.68 1.37
C ALA A 64 8.54 -15.67 1.59
N LYS A 65 9.19 -14.50 1.51
CA LYS A 65 10.63 -14.35 1.80
C LYS A 65 10.95 -14.67 3.26
N GLN A 66 10.10 -14.22 4.19
CA GLN A 66 10.28 -14.50 5.62
C GLN A 66 10.11 -15.98 5.95
N LEU A 67 9.12 -16.64 5.36
CA LEU A 67 8.90 -18.08 5.51
C LEU A 67 10.08 -18.88 4.94
N ALA A 68 10.57 -18.49 3.75
CA ALA A 68 11.74 -19.13 3.15
C ALA A 68 13.00 -18.96 4.01
N ALA A 69 13.20 -17.79 4.63
CA ALA A 69 14.32 -17.53 5.53
C ALA A 69 14.20 -18.28 6.86
N ALA A 70 12.98 -18.55 7.35
CA ALA A 70 12.75 -19.31 8.58
C ALA A 70 12.87 -20.83 8.40
N ALA A 71 12.74 -21.33 7.16
CA ALA A 71 12.86 -22.74 6.82
C ALA A 71 14.28 -23.16 6.41
N ALA A 72 15.22 -22.21 6.31
CA ALA A 72 16.63 -22.41 5.98
C ALA A 72 17.49 -22.46 7.25
#